data_AF-A0A2I0QMZ1-F1
#
_entry.id   AF-A0A2I0QMZ1-F1
#
_cell.length_a   1.000
_cell.length_b   1.000
_cell.length_c   1.000
_cell.angle_alpha   90.00
_cell.angle_beta   90.00
_cell.angle_gamma   90.00
#
_symmetry.space_group_name_H-M   'P 1'
#
loop_
_entity.id
_entity.type
_entity.pdbx_description
1 polymer ?
#
loop_
_entity_poly.entity_id
_entity_poly.type
_entity_poly.pdbx_seq_one_letter_code
_entity_poly.pdbx_strand_id
1 'polypeptide(L)'
;MVFENFPERVNVELLLELADKDDVAGIFAEELAEAIAKNFDNIPENVMSELLLKFAEKDGAAKAIAHVVADKFEAIPENVRTELLFKLAENDSAAGGVAKAIAYNFDKLPENIRNLLFKLAENDSTASKVAHVVAHNKLNKIDEDVRNKLLLKLAEKDNVNWDIAYVVADKFNKLPENIRNELLLKTPNKDVVSLYVKWINELKYPNSTIFRNLSVALPELDRMCSLLDIGETIKEECAHLYREATDKGFVKGRSIESVIGAIIFYVTRNKGEPRTLEEIAEKSRRSKKEIGRSYKHVLNSMNLKPPKTNIEDYISFYAAKLGISNTAEEEAQKILNEAKKYGITAGRGPSGVAGAIISLACEQIREEFPKKELLDLVGITISTLHSRHDEIKSKIKEKAK
;
A
#
# COMPACT_ATOMS: atom_id res chain seq x y z
N MET A 1 -21.89 41.95 -21.94
CA MET A 1 -21.24 43.22 -21.53
C MET A 1 -20.37 42.82 -20.35
N VAL A 2 -19.08 42.63 -20.58
CA VAL A 2 -18.15 42.09 -19.57
C VAL A 2 -17.97 43.17 -18.50
N PHE A 3 -18.43 42.92 -17.27
CA PHE A 3 -18.28 43.82 -16.14
C PHE A 3 -16.84 43.81 -15.63
N GLU A 4 -15.92 44.39 -16.41
CA GLU A 4 -14.48 44.36 -16.11
C GLU A 4 -14.03 45.43 -15.10
N ASN A 5 -14.92 46.26 -14.56
CA ASN A 5 -14.55 47.24 -13.53
C ASN A 5 -15.72 47.49 -12.57
N PHE A 6 -15.78 46.72 -11.47
CA PHE A 6 -16.52 47.16 -10.28
C PHE A 6 -15.75 48.32 -9.64
N PRO A 7 -16.37 49.49 -9.38
CA PRO A 7 -15.70 50.62 -8.76
C PRO A 7 -15.23 50.27 -7.35
N GLU A 8 -14.20 50.96 -6.86
CA GLU A 8 -13.43 50.75 -5.60
C GLU A 8 -14.23 50.68 -4.29
N ARG A 9 -15.57 50.70 -4.36
CA ARG A 9 -16.48 50.28 -3.29
C ARG A 9 -17.54 49.38 -3.90
N VAL A 10 -17.48 48.10 -3.59
CA VAL A 10 -18.60 47.17 -3.83
C VAL A 10 -19.85 47.82 -3.22
N ASN A 11 -20.86 48.13 -4.05
CA ASN A 11 -22.14 48.61 -3.54
C ASN A 11 -22.88 47.40 -2.96
N VAL A 12 -22.62 47.15 -1.67
CA VAL A 12 -23.18 46.04 -0.91
C VAL A 12 -24.70 46.04 -0.93
N GLU A 13 -25.33 47.22 -0.92
CA GLU A 13 -26.78 47.40 -0.97
C GLU A 13 -27.34 46.93 -2.33
N LEU A 14 -26.67 47.27 -3.43
CA LEU A 14 -27.02 46.78 -4.77
C LEU A 14 -26.85 45.25 -4.89
N LEU A 15 -25.82 44.67 -4.28
CA LEU A 15 -25.64 43.21 -4.28
C LEU A 15 -26.77 42.49 -3.52
N LEU A 16 -27.22 43.05 -2.39
CA LEU A 16 -28.35 42.51 -1.64
C LEU A 16 -29.66 42.62 -2.43
N GLU A 17 -29.93 43.78 -3.04
CA GLU A 17 -31.10 43.95 -3.91
C GLU A 17 -31.11 42.97 -5.10
N LEU A 18 -29.95 42.69 -5.68
CA LEU A 18 -29.82 41.72 -6.78
C LEU A 18 -29.94 40.27 -6.27
N ALA A 19 -29.49 39.99 -5.04
CA ALA A 19 -29.67 38.69 -4.41
C ALA A 19 -31.16 38.38 -4.21
N ASP A 20 -31.98 39.38 -3.90
CA ASP A 20 -33.42 39.23 -3.64
C ASP A 20 -34.29 39.11 -4.91
N LYS A 21 -33.71 39.29 -6.11
CA LYS A 21 -34.46 39.15 -7.36
C LYS A 21 -34.48 37.69 -7.83
N ASP A 22 -35.67 37.13 -7.98
CA ASP A 22 -35.90 35.78 -8.51
C ASP A 22 -35.49 35.66 -10.00
N ASP A 23 -35.66 36.75 -10.76
CA ASP A 23 -35.42 36.80 -12.22
C ASP A 23 -33.94 36.95 -12.63
N VAL A 24 -33.01 36.71 -11.70
CA VAL A 24 -31.58 36.73 -12.03
C VAL A 24 -31.25 35.51 -12.88
N ALA A 25 -31.23 35.71 -14.20
CA ALA A 25 -30.87 34.68 -15.17
C ALA A 25 -29.51 34.03 -14.83
N GLY A 26 -29.38 32.72 -15.08
CA GLY A 26 -28.24 31.91 -14.61
C GLY A 26 -26.85 32.47 -14.93
N ILE A 27 -26.67 33.12 -16.09
CA ILE A 27 -25.40 33.75 -16.48
C ILE A 27 -25.07 34.94 -15.57
N PHE A 28 -26.08 35.74 -15.20
CA PHE A 28 -25.89 36.89 -14.32
C PHE A 28 -25.66 36.46 -12.86
N ALA A 29 -26.26 35.33 -12.44
CA ALA A 29 -26.01 34.74 -11.13
C ALA A 29 -24.55 34.29 -10.96
N GLU A 30 -23.97 33.68 -11.99
CA GLU A 30 -22.57 33.23 -12.00
C GLU A 30 -21.59 34.42 -11.92
N GLU A 31 -21.77 35.44 -12.77
CA GLU A 31 -20.92 36.65 -12.77
C GLU A 31 -20.96 37.39 -11.41
N LEU A 32 -22.14 37.48 -10.79
CA LEU A 32 -22.29 38.08 -9.47
C LEU A 32 -21.59 37.25 -8.37
N ALA A 33 -21.71 35.93 -8.41
CA ALA A 33 -21.04 35.05 -7.47
C ALA A 33 -19.51 35.13 -7.60
N GLU A 34 -18.98 35.24 -8.82
CA GLU A 34 -17.55 35.50 -9.05
C GLU A 34 -17.12 36.88 -8.54
N ALA A 35 -17.96 37.90 -8.68
CA ALA A 35 -17.68 39.23 -8.15
C ALA A 35 -17.63 39.23 -6.61
N ILE A 36 -18.55 38.49 -5.95
CA ILE A 36 -18.52 38.26 -4.50
C ILE A 36 -17.21 37.54 -4.11
N ALA A 37 -16.81 36.50 -4.86
CA ALA A 37 -15.58 35.77 -4.62
C ALA A 37 -14.32 36.64 -4.70
N LYS A 38 -14.21 37.48 -5.74
CA LYS A 38 -13.08 38.39 -5.96
C LYS A 38 -12.97 39.47 -4.90
N ASN A 39 -14.10 39.88 -4.32
CA ASN A 39 -14.17 40.93 -3.30
C ASN A 39 -14.40 40.38 -1.89
N PHE A 40 -14.17 39.09 -1.66
CA PHE A 40 -14.52 38.42 -0.41
C PHE A 40 -13.99 39.16 0.82
N ASP A 41 -12.72 39.57 0.78
CA ASP A 41 -12.03 40.22 1.90
C ASP A 41 -12.47 41.70 2.11
N ASN A 42 -13.21 42.28 1.15
CA ASN A 42 -13.67 43.68 1.17
C ASN A 42 -15.14 43.82 1.59
N ILE A 43 -15.86 42.71 1.80
CA ILE A 43 -17.28 42.70 2.18
C ILE A 43 -17.38 42.38 3.68
N PRO A 44 -18.19 43.13 4.46
CA PRO A 44 -18.43 42.81 5.87
C PRO A 44 -18.95 41.38 6.08
N GLU A 45 -18.43 40.68 7.09
CA GLU A 45 -18.69 39.24 7.34
C GLU A 45 -20.18 38.89 7.41
N ASN A 46 -20.97 39.73 8.07
CA ASN A 46 -22.42 39.53 8.19
C ASN A 46 -23.12 39.58 6.83
N VAL A 47 -22.73 40.54 5.98
CA VAL A 47 -23.30 40.68 4.64
C VAL A 47 -22.78 39.60 3.69
N MET A 48 -21.50 39.25 3.80
CA MET A 48 -20.93 38.13 3.05
C MET A 48 -21.69 36.84 3.33
N SER A 49 -21.95 36.54 4.60
CA SER A 49 -22.69 35.35 5.02
C SER A 49 -24.10 35.30 4.42
N GLU A 50 -24.81 36.43 4.46
CA GLU A 50 -26.14 36.56 3.86
C GLU A 50 -26.12 36.36 2.34
N LEU A 51 -25.17 37.01 1.64
CA LEU A 51 -25.01 36.88 0.20
C LEU A 51 -24.71 35.44 -0.22
N LEU A 52 -23.78 34.77 0.46
CA LEU A 52 -23.45 33.37 0.14
C LEU A 52 -24.67 32.46 0.26
N LEU A 53 -25.48 32.63 1.32
CA LEU A 53 -26.67 31.82 1.54
C LEU A 53 -27.74 32.07 0.46
N LYS A 54 -28.02 33.33 0.13
CA LYS A 54 -28.99 33.69 -0.92
C LYS A 54 -28.57 33.19 -2.30
N PHE A 55 -27.30 33.33 -2.66
CA PHE A 55 -26.80 32.87 -3.96
C PHE A 55 -26.62 31.36 -4.03
N ALA A 56 -26.45 30.66 -2.91
CA ALA A 56 -26.43 29.19 -2.89
C ALA A 56 -27.76 28.57 -3.32
N GLU A 57 -28.88 29.28 -3.17
CA GLU A 57 -30.21 28.85 -3.60
C GLU A 57 -30.44 29.03 -5.11
N LYS A 58 -29.56 29.76 -5.81
CA LYS A 58 -29.66 30.00 -7.25
C LYS A 58 -28.80 29.00 -8.01
N ASP A 59 -29.44 28.17 -8.84
CA ASP A 59 -28.76 27.10 -9.59
C ASP A 59 -27.56 27.58 -10.42
N GLY A 60 -27.65 28.77 -11.03
CA GLY A 60 -26.56 29.37 -11.82
C GLY A 60 -25.36 29.82 -10.99
N ALA A 61 -25.55 30.16 -9.71
CA ALA A 61 -24.50 30.60 -8.81
C ALA A 61 -23.93 29.47 -7.93
N ALA A 62 -24.69 28.39 -7.71
CA ALA A 62 -24.37 27.34 -6.76
C ALA A 62 -22.94 26.78 -6.93
N LYS A 63 -22.49 26.56 -8.17
CA LYS A 63 -21.13 26.10 -8.47
C LYS A 63 -20.05 27.10 -8.04
N ALA A 64 -20.24 28.38 -8.34
CA ALA A 64 -19.31 29.44 -7.96
C ALA A 64 -19.26 29.60 -6.43
N ILE A 65 -20.41 29.56 -5.75
CA ILE A 65 -20.46 29.59 -4.28
C ILE A 65 -19.75 28.38 -3.67
N ALA A 66 -19.91 27.18 -4.24
CA ALA A 66 -19.20 26.00 -3.76
C ALA A 66 -17.67 26.14 -3.88
N HIS A 67 -17.17 26.81 -4.92
CA HIS A 67 -15.75 27.13 -5.04
C HIS A 67 -15.31 28.15 -3.98
N VAL A 68 -16.10 29.20 -3.71
CA VAL A 68 -15.81 30.16 -2.63
C VAL A 68 -15.71 29.45 -1.28
N VAL A 69 -16.65 28.54 -0.98
CA VAL A 69 -16.63 27.74 0.25
C VAL A 69 -15.36 26.89 0.33
N ALA A 70 -14.90 26.31 -0.78
CA ALA A 70 -13.67 25.52 -0.81
C ALA A 70 -12.41 26.37 -0.58
N ASP A 71 -12.33 27.54 -1.21
CA ASP A 71 -11.13 28.37 -1.25
C ASP A 71 -11.00 29.28 -0.01
N LYS A 72 -12.12 29.78 0.51
CA LYS A 72 -12.21 30.69 1.68
C LYS A 72 -12.76 29.99 2.93
N PHE A 73 -12.60 28.66 3.02
CA PHE A 73 -13.22 27.80 4.03
C PHE A 73 -13.06 28.24 5.49
N GLU A 74 -11.89 28.77 5.85
CA GLU A 74 -11.62 29.26 7.23
C GLU A 74 -12.10 30.68 7.49
N ALA A 75 -12.29 31.47 6.43
CA ALA A 75 -12.77 32.85 6.54
C ALA A 75 -14.31 32.92 6.60
N ILE A 76 -15.01 31.83 6.29
CA ILE A 76 -16.46 31.71 6.42
C ILE A 76 -16.79 31.16 7.82
N PRO A 77 -17.71 31.79 8.58
CA PRO A 77 -18.16 31.30 9.87
C PRO A 77 -18.61 29.84 9.84
N GLU A 78 -18.32 29.08 10.91
CA GLU A 78 -18.53 27.63 10.93
C GLU A 78 -20.00 27.21 10.72
N ASN A 79 -20.93 27.96 11.31
CA ASN A 79 -22.36 27.77 11.13
C ASN A 79 -22.76 27.96 9.65
N VAL A 80 -22.25 29.02 9.03
CA VAL A 80 -22.57 29.39 7.64
C VAL A 80 -21.99 28.38 6.65
N ARG A 81 -20.72 27.98 6.79
CA ARG A 81 -20.12 26.98 5.88
C ARG A 81 -20.81 25.61 5.99
N THR A 82 -21.22 25.20 7.19
CA THR A 82 -21.97 23.95 7.42
C THR A 82 -23.30 23.98 6.68
N GLU A 83 -24.06 25.07 6.82
CA GLU A 83 -25.34 25.26 6.14
C GLU A 83 -25.17 25.29 4.61
N LEU A 84 -24.19 26.05 4.11
CA LEU A 84 -23.87 26.13 2.68
C LEU A 84 -23.52 24.76 2.10
N LEU A 85 -22.70 23.96 2.78
CA LEU A 85 -22.33 22.63 2.30
C LEU A 85 -23.54 21.69 2.20
N PHE A 86 -24.51 21.78 3.11
CA PHE A 86 -25.75 21.01 3.01
C PHE A 86 -26.60 21.46 1.83
N LYS A 87 -26.88 22.76 1.71
CA LYS A 87 -27.70 23.33 0.62
C LYS A 87 -27.09 23.01 -0.75
N LEU A 88 -25.80 23.28 -0.91
CA LEU A 88 -25.10 23.09 -2.19
C LEU A 88 -24.92 21.61 -2.55
N ALA A 89 -24.94 20.69 -1.58
CA ALA A 89 -24.85 19.25 -1.85
C ALA A 89 -26.08 18.71 -2.60
N GLU A 90 -27.22 19.41 -2.56
CA GLU A 90 -28.44 19.03 -3.28
C GLU A 90 -28.42 19.50 -4.74
N ASN A 91 -27.47 20.34 -5.12
CA ASN A 91 -27.31 20.85 -6.47
C ASN A 91 -26.19 20.10 -7.21
N ASP A 92 -26.54 19.41 -8.30
CA ASP A 92 -25.61 18.60 -9.11
C ASP A 92 -24.42 19.40 -9.67
N SER A 93 -24.63 20.68 -9.98
CA SER A 93 -23.59 21.58 -10.52
C SER A 93 -22.58 21.96 -9.43
N ALA A 94 -23.04 22.13 -8.20
CA ALA A 94 -22.24 22.51 -7.04
C ALA A 94 -21.57 21.32 -6.32
N ALA A 95 -22.13 20.12 -6.45
CA ALA A 95 -21.68 18.90 -5.77
C ALA A 95 -20.17 18.62 -5.89
N GLY A 96 -19.54 18.94 -7.03
CA GLY A 96 -18.08 18.80 -7.19
C GLY A 96 -17.27 19.77 -6.33
N GLY A 97 -17.74 21.02 -6.23
CA GLY A 97 -17.15 22.04 -5.36
C GLY A 97 -17.33 21.66 -3.89
N VAL A 98 -18.50 21.14 -3.52
CA VAL A 98 -18.79 20.63 -2.18
C VAL A 98 -17.86 19.46 -1.82
N ALA A 99 -17.74 18.46 -2.70
CA ALA A 99 -16.84 17.32 -2.48
C ALA A 99 -15.38 17.77 -2.29
N LYS A 100 -14.91 18.73 -3.10
CA LYS A 100 -13.57 19.34 -2.97
C LYS A 100 -13.40 20.07 -1.63
N ALA A 101 -14.37 20.88 -1.23
CA ALA A 101 -14.35 21.61 0.04
C ALA A 101 -14.25 20.66 1.23
N ILE A 102 -15.07 19.59 1.23
CA ILE A 102 -15.07 18.59 2.30
C ILE A 102 -13.73 17.86 2.34
N ALA A 103 -13.24 17.36 1.21
CA ALA A 103 -12.02 16.57 1.17
C ALA A 103 -10.75 17.36 1.51
N TYR A 104 -10.72 18.67 1.26
CA TYR A 104 -9.56 19.53 1.58
C TYR A 104 -9.51 19.95 3.05
N ASN A 105 -10.66 19.89 3.74
CA ASN A 105 -10.85 20.35 5.11
C ASN A 105 -11.45 19.27 6.03
N PHE A 106 -11.33 17.99 5.64
CA PHE A 106 -12.04 16.86 6.25
C PHE A 106 -11.86 16.78 7.78
N ASP A 107 -10.63 16.95 8.27
CA ASP A 107 -10.31 16.90 9.71
C ASP A 107 -10.93 18.04 10.52
N LYS A 108 -11.29 19.15 9.87
CA LYS A 108 -11.89 20.35 10.48
C LYS A 108 -13.42 20.33 10.45
N LEU A 109 -14.00 19.29 9.87
CA LEU A 109 -15.43 19.18 9.63
C LEU A 109 -16.09 18.23 10.63
N PRO A 110 -17.32 18.52 11.07
CA PRO A 110 -18.10 17.57 11.85
C PRO A 110 -18.46 16.34 10.99
N GLU A 111 -18.72 15.22 11.67
CA GLU A 111 -18.92 13.91 11.01
C GLU A 111 -20.10 13.91 10.03
N ASN A 112 -21.20 14.60 10.37
CA ASN A 112 -22.37 14.74 9.50
C ASN A 112 -22.02 15.40 8.15
N ILE A 113 -21.12 16.38 8.14
CA ILE A 113 -20.66 17.02 6.89
C ILE A 113 -19.69 16.12 6.13
N ARG A 114 -18.78 15.43 6.83
CA ARG A 114 -17.90 14.44 6.19
C ARG A 114 -18.69 13.34 5.48
N ASN A 115 -19.80 12.91 6.08
CA ASN A 115 -20.69 11.88 5.52
C ASN A 115 -21.45 12.32 4.26
N LEU A 116 -21.49 13.62 3.93
CA LEU A 116 -22.03 14.08 2.66
C LEU A 116 -21.27 13.51 1.46
N LEU A 117 -19.98 13.17 1.60
CA LEU A 117 -19.23 12.49 0.52
C LEU A 117 -19.89 11.16 0.13
N PHE A 118 -20.44 10.40 1.08
CA PHE A 118 -21.14 9.15 0.79
C PHE A 118 -22.48 9.38 0.10
N LYS A 119 -23.21 10.44 0.47
CA LYS A 119 -24.46 10.84 -0.19
C LYS A 119 -24.19 11.27 -1.64
N LEU A 120 -23.18 12.11 -1.85
CA LEU A 120 -22.75 12.56 -3.18
C LEU A 120 -22.21 11.40 -4.03
N ALA A 121 -21.68 10.33 -3.43
CA ALA A 121 -21.25 9.15 -4.15
C ALA A 121 -22.41 8.26 -4.65
N GLU A 122 -23.66 8.50 -4.24
CA GLU A 122 -24.82 7.69 -4.68
C GLU A 122 -25.32 8.06 -6.07
N ASN A 123 -25.32 9.35 -6.40
CA ASN A 123 -25.72 9.85 -7.71
C ASN A 123 -24.56 9.69 -8.71
N ASP A 124 -24.84 9.14 -9.89
CA ASP A 124 -23.85 8.91 -10.94
C ASP A 124 -23.21 10.23 -11.40
N SER A 125 -23.98 11.30 -11.59
CA SER A 125 -23.47 12.58 -12.09
C SER A 125 -22.40 13.18 -11.15
N THR A 126 -22.54 12.95 -9.85
CA THR A 126 -21.66 13.46 -8.79
C THR A 126 -20.58 12.47 -8.37
N ALA A 127 -20.80 11.16 -8.54
CA ALA A 127 -19.85 10.11 -8.17
C ALA A 127 -18.48 10.28 -8.83
N SER A 128 -18.43 10.67 -10.12
CA SER A 128 -17.16 10.95 -10.82
C SER A 128 -16.38 12.10 -10.18
N LYS A 129 -17.08 13.16 -9.74
CA LYS A 129 -16.45 14.31 -9.07
C LYS A 129 -15.90 13.90 -7.70
N VAL A 130 -16.66 13.10 -6.94
CA VAL A 130 -16.22 12.54 -5.65
C VAL A 130 -15.02 11.61 -5.84
N ALA A 131 -15.08 10.70 -6.81
CA ALA A 131 -13.99 9.77 -7.13
C ALA A 131 -12.71 10.51 -7.50
N HIS A 132 -12.79 11.51 -8.37
CA HIS A 132 -11.64 12.32 -8.76
C HIS A 132 -10.99 13.00 -7.54
N VAL A 133 -11.80 13.58 -6.65
CA VAL A 133 -11.29 14.21 -5.42
C VAL A 133 -10.65 13.18 -4.49
N VAL A 134 -11.28 12.02 -4.28
CA VAL A 134 -10.73 10.98 -3.38
C VAL A 134 -9.44 10.36 -3.95
N ALA A 135 -9.38 10.15 -5.27
CA ALA A 135 -8.26 9.52 -5.96
C ALA A 135 -7.02 10.43 -6.08
N HIS A 136 -7.22 11.71 -6.39
CA HIS A 136 -6.15 12.65 -6.72
C HIS A 136 -5.77 13.60 -5.59
N ASN A 137 -6.61 13.73 -4.54
CA ASN A 137 -6.23 14.48 -3.36
C ASN A 137 -5.08 13.75 -2.64
N LYS A 138 -4.13 14.51 -2.09
CA LYS A 138 -3.01 13.98 -1.31
C LYS A 138 -3.60 13.15 -0.17
N LEU A 139 -3.59 11.81 -0.34
CA LEU A 139 -4.25 10.74 0.44
C LEU A 139 -4.35 10.88 1.97
N ASN A 140 -3.61 11.80 2.58
CA ASN A 140 -3.46 11.96 4.02
C ASN A 140 -4.46 12.95 4.64
N LYS A 141 -5.35 13.55 3.84
CA LYS A 141 -6.35 14.50 4.34
C LYS A 141 -7.70 13.87 4.66
N ILE A 142 -8.01 12.69 4.12
CA ILE A 142 -9.22 11.94 4.46
C ILE A 142 -8.77 10.76 5.31
N ASP A 143 -9.53 10.48 6.37
CA ASP A 143 -9.35 9.29 7.19
C ASP A 143 -9.30 8.02 6.32
N GLU A 144 -8.38 7.11 6.66
CA GLU A 144 -8.10 5.94 5.83
C GLU A 144 -9.31 5.00 5.71
N ASP A 145 -10.04 4.76 6.80
CA ASP A 145 -11.22 3.90 6.79
C ASP A 145 -12.33 4.51 5.93
N VAL A 146 -12.59 5.81 6.10
CA VAL A 146 -13.58 6.55 5.30
C VAL A 146 -13.22 6.53 3.81
N ARG A 147 -11.96 6.81 3.48
CA ARG A 147 -11.46 6.78 2.10
C ARG A 147 -11.64 5.40 1.48
N ASN A 148 -11.26 4.34 2.18
CA ASN A 148 -11.33 2.98 1.67
C ASN A 148 -12.80 2.58 1.43
N LYS A 149 -13.72 2.90 2.35
CA LYS A 149 -15.16 2.67 2.17
C LYS A 149 -15.74 3.44 0.98
N LEU A 150 -15.35 4.71 0.80
CA LEU A 150 -15.77 5.52 -0.36
C LEU A 150 -15.28 4.91 -1.68
N LEU A 151 -14.01 4.52 -1.75
CA LEU A 151 -13.43 3.91 -2.94
C LEU A 151 -14.16 2.62 -3.33
N LEU A 152 -14.49 1.77 -2.36
CA LEU A 152 -15.26 0.54 -2.62
C LEU A 152 -16.68 0.82 -3.11
N LYS A 153 -17.37 1.81 -2.53
CA LYS A 153 -18.71 2.22 -2.98
C LYS A 153 -18.68 2.79 -4.39
N LEU A 154 -17.69 3.63 -4.69
CA LEU A 154 -17.53 4.25 -6.01
C LEU A 154 -17.16 3.22 -7.08
N ALA A 155 -16.37 2.20 -6.72
CA ALA A 155 -15.91 1.17 -7.67
C ALA A 155 -17.05 0.39 -8.35
N GLU A 156 -18.26 0.40 -7.79
CA GLU A 156 -19.45 -0.22 -8.40
C GLU A 156 -20.00 0.56 -9.61
N LYS A 157 -19.50 1.78 -9.88
CA LYS A 157 -20.01 2.67 -10.93
C LYS A 157 -19.08 2.72 -12.15
N ASP A 158 -19.68 2.65 -13.34
CA ASP A 158 -18.92 2.63 -14.60
C ASP A 158 -18.26 3.97 -14.94
N ASN A 159 -18.85 5.07 -14.51
CA ASN A 159 -18.36 6.40 -14.85
C ASN A 159 -17.17 6.88 -13.99
N VAL A 160 -16.67 6.04 -13.07
CA VAL A 160 -15.49 6.32 -12.24
C VAL A 160 -14.29 5.41 -12.55
N ASN A 161 -14.38 4.57 -13.57
CA ASN A 161 -13.35 3.58 -13.94
C ASN A 161 -11.95 4.22 -14.09
N TRP A 162 -11.86 5.44 -14.60
CA TRP A 162 -10.60 6.19 -14.72
C TRP A 162 -9.97 6.48 -13.36
N ASP A 163 -10.75 6.97 -12.40
CA ASP A 163 -10.27 7.31 -11.05
C ASP A 163 -9.88 6.05 -10.27
N ILE A 164 -10.64 4.98 -10.40
CA ILE A 164 -10.30 3.67 -9.83
C ILE A 164 -8.99 3.16 -10.42
N ALA A 165 -8.83 3.22 -11.75
CA ALA A 165 -7.59 2.85 -12.41
C ALA A 165 -6.41 3.72 -11.95
N TYR A 166 -6.60 5.01 -11.73
CA TYR A 166 -5.57 5.89 -11.19
C TYR A 166 -5.14 5.48 -9.79
N VAL A 167 -6.09 5.20 -8.90
CA VAL A 167 -5.81 4.70 -7.55
C VAL A 167 -5.05 3.37 -7.60
N VAL A 168 -5.48 2.45 -8.46
CA VAL A 168 -4.81 1.15 -8.67
C VAL A 168 -3.43 1.32 -9.31
N ALA A 169 -3.19 2.30 -10.17
CA ALA A 169 -1.88 2.48 -10.78
C ALA A 169 -0.89 3.25 -9.89
N ASP A 170 -1.36 4.28 -9.17
CA ASP A 170 -0.50 5.17 -8.39
C ASP A 170 -0.39 4.78 -6.92
N LYS A 171 -1.46 4.23 -6.36
CA LYS A 171 -1.62 4.06 -4.91
C LYS A 171 -1.86 2.62 -4.48
N PHE A 172 -1.78 1.63 -5.39
CA PHE A 172 -2.03 0.21 -5.07
C PHE A 172 -1.35 -0.26 -3.80
N ASN A 173 -0.04 -0.01 -3.68
CA ASN A 173 0.76 -0.50 -2.56
C ASN A 173 0.50 0.25 -1.25
N LYS A 174 -0.28 1.34 -1.28
CA LYS A 174 -0.69 2.10 -0.09
C LYS A 174 -2.07 1.69 0.43
N LEU A 175 -2.76 0.78 -0.27
CA LEU A 175 -4.05 0.26 0.15
C LEU A 175 -3.88 -1.11 0.82
N PRO A 176 -4.62 -1.39 1.92
CA PRO A 176 -4.67 -2.72 2.51
C PRO A 176 -5.09 -3.79 1.50
N GLU A 177 -4.56 -5.00 1.63
CA GLU A 177 -4.77 -6.10 0.68
C GLU A 177 -6.25 -6.40 0.40
N ASN A 178 -7.07 -6.49 1.45
CA ASN A 178 -8.50 -6.72 1.34
C ASN A 178 -9.18 -5.64 0.47
N ILE A 179 -8.79 -4.37 0.64
CA ILE A 179 -9.33 -3.25 -0.15
C ILE A 179 -8.88 -3.35 -1.61
N ARG A 180 -7.64 -3.72 -1.88
CA ARG A 180 -7.13 -3.90 -3.26
C ARG A 180 -7.91 -4.99 -4.00
N ASN A 181 -8.08 -6.13 -3.35
CA ASN A 181 -8.77 -7.27 -3.94
C ASN A 181 -10.25 -6.95 -4.17
N GLU A 182 -10.89 -6.30 -3.19
CA GLU A 182 -12.31 -5.94 -3.29
C GLU A 182 -12.56 -4.84 -4.33
N LEU A 183 -11.67 -3.86 -4.48
CA LEU A 183 -11.71 -2.83 -5.54
C LEU A 183 -11.74 -3.47 -6.93
N LEU A 184 -10.80 -4.37 -7.20
CA LEU A 184 -10.71 -5.06 -8.48
C LEU A 184 -11.91 -5.99 -8.72
N LEU A 185 -12.51 -6.54 -7.67
CA LEU A 185 -13.68 -7.41 -7.78
C LEU A 185 -14.96 -6.64 -8.11
N LYS A 186 -15.19 -5.51 -7.42
CA LYS A 186 -16.39 -4.66 -7.55
C LYS A 186 -16.44 -3.86 -8.85
N THR A 187 -15.28 -3.58 -9.45
CA THR A 187 -15.20 -2.83 -10.70
C THR A 187 -15.88 -3.60 -11.84
N PRO A 188 -16.95 -3.06 -12.49
CA PRO A 188 -17.68 -3.76 -13.53
C PRO A 188 -16.82 -3.98 -14.78
N ASN A 189 -16.04 -2.97 -15.16
CA ASN A 189 -15.23 -2.95 -16.39
C ASN A 189 -13.74 -3.21 -16.08
N LYS A 190 -13.44 -4.40 -15.56
CA LYS A 190 -12.07 -4.80 -15.15
C LYS A 190 -11.06 -4.69 -16.28
N ASP A 191 -11.47 -5.00 -17.50
CA ASP A 191 -10.60 -4.90 -18.69
C ASP A 191 -10.24 -3.45 -19.01
N VAL A 192 -11.21 -2.54 -18.91
CA VAL A 192 -10.99 -1.09 -19.12
C VAL A 192 -10.07 -0.53 -18.04
N VAL A 193 -10.30 -0.89 -16.78
CA VAL A 193 -9.44 -0.46 -15.66
C VAL A 193 -8.03 -1.04 -15.80
N SER A 194 -7.88 -2.30 -16.22
CA SER A 194 -6.57 -2.89 -16.52
C SER A 194 -5.83 -2.13 -17.63
N LEU A 195 -6.54 -1.76 -18.72
CA LEU A 195 -5.99 -0.94 -19.79
C LEU A 195 -5.56 0.44 -19.31
N TYR A 196 -6.37 1.11 -18.49
CA TYR A 196 -6.02 2.39 -17.90
C TYR A 196 -4.84 2.29 -16.92
N VAL A 197 -4.78 1.26 -16.08
CA VAL A 197 -3.64 1.01 -15.19
C VAL A 197 -2.36 0.82 -16.00
N LYS A 198 -2.44 0.03 -17.08
CA LYS A 198 -1.33 -0.15 -18.01
C LYS A 198 -0.92 1.18 -18.63
N TRP A 199 -1.88 1.95 -19.16
CA TRP A 199 -1.62 3.25 -19.80
C TRP A 199 -1.03 4.29 -18.83
N ILE A 200 -1.56 4.40 -17.61
CA ILE A 200 -1.05 5.33 -16.57
C ILE A 200 0.37 4.96 -16.18
N ASN A 201 0.68 3.66 -16.04
CA ASN A 201 2.03 3.22 -15.78
C ASN A 201 2.96 3.47 -16.97
N GLU A 202 2.50 3.25 -18.21
CA GLU A 202 3.24 3.62 -19.42
C GLU A 202 3.50 5.13 -19.51
N LEU A 203 2.56 5.97 -19.07
CA LEU A 203 2.72 7.43 -19.01
C LEU A 203 3.66 7.91 -17.92
N LYS A 204 3.64 7.29 -16.73
CA LYS A 204 4.59 7.61 -15.64
C LYS A 204 6.00 7.15 -15.95
N TYR A 205 6.09 6.06 -16.70
CA TYR A 205 7.33 5.40 -17.02
C TYR A 205 7.51 5.27 -18.54
N PRO A 206 7.42 6.38 -19.31
CA PRO A 206 7.42 6.31 -20.76
C PRO A 206 8.77 5.77 -21.22
N ASN A 207 8.74 4.64 -21.93
CA ASN A 207 9.94 3.92 -22.39
C ASN A 207 10.91 3.49 -21.25
N SER A 208 10.45 3.40 -20.00
CA SER A 208 11.35 3.06 -18.90
C SER A 208 11.69 1.57 -18.89
N THR A 209 12.99 1.29 -18.87
CA THR A 209 13.53 -0.04 -18.60
C THR A 209 13.04 -0.62 -17.25
N ILE A 210 12.59 0.24 -16.33
CA ILE A 210 12.04 -0.12 -15.01
C ILE A 210 10.68 -0.80 -15.16
N PHE A 211 9.74 -0.20 -15.89
CA PHE A 211 8.38 -0.77 -16.04
C PHE A 211 8.41 -2.15 -16.70
N ARG A 212 9.18 -2.30 -17.79
CA ARG A 212 9.37 -3.59 -18.46
C ARG A 212 10.02 -4.64 -17.55
N ASN A 213 10.88 -4.21 -16.63
CA ASN A 213 11.46 -5.13 -15.64
C ASN A 213 10.40 -5.57 -14.64
N LEU A 214 9.67 -4.62 -14.04
CA LEU A 214 8.65 -4.89 -13.03
C LEU A 214 7.49 -5.74 -13.56
N SER A 215 7.08 -5.54 -14.82
CA SER A 215 6.01 -6.32 -15.46
C SER A 215 6.35 -7.80 -15.59
N VAL A 216 7.63 -8.15 -15.65
CA VAL A 216 8.11 -9.55 -15.68
C VAL A 216 8.41 -10.05 -14.27
N ALA A 217 9.00 -9.19 -13.44
CA ALA A 217 9.51 -9.58 -12.15
C ALA A 217 8.44 -9.79 -11.08
N LEU A 218 7.39 -8.96 -11.03
CA LEU A 218 6.36 -9.08 -10.00
C LEU A 218 5.53 -10.38 -10.15
N PRO A 219 5.09 -10.78 -11.36
CA PRO A 219 4.45 -12.09 -11.55
C PRO A 219 5.40 -13.26 -11.23
N GLU A 220 6.68 -13.15 -11.58
CA GLU A 220 7.67 -14.19 -11.27
C GLU A 220 7.93 -14.30 -9.76
N LEU A 221 7.93 -13.17 -9.05
CA LEU A 221 8.03 -13.12 -7.59
C LEU A 221 6.82 -13.79 -6.94
N ASP A 222 5.61 -13.49 -7.40
CA ASP A 222 4.39 -14.12 -6.92
C ASP A 222 4.38 -15.64 -7.17
N ARG A 223 4.81 -16.07 -8.37
CA ARG A 223 5.00 -17.49 -8.70
C ARG A 223 5.99 -18.17 -7.76
N MET A 224 7.14 -17.55 -7.50
CA MET A 224 8.16 -18.10 -6.60
C MET A 224 7.69 -18.17 -5.15
N CYS A 225 7.02 -17.12 -4.65
CA CYS A 225 6.44 -17.12 -3.31
C CYS A 225 5.38 -18.20 -3.14
N SER A 226 4.52 -18.39 -4.15
CA SER A 226 3.50 -19.45 -4.15
C SER A 226 4.12 -20.85 -4.11
N LEU A 227 5.21 -21.09 -4.86
CA LEU A 227 5.92 -22.38 -4.83
C LEU A 227 6.71 -22.67 -3.54
N LEU A 228 6.94 -21.65 -2.71
CA LEU A 228 7.66 -21.72 -1.44
C LEU A 228 6.71 -21.64 -0.23
N ASP A 229 5.40 -21.65 -0.48
CA ASP A 229 4.34 -21.50 0.52
C ASP A 229 4.58 -20.27 1.41
N ILE A 230 4.92 -19.14 0.80
CA ILE A 230 5.20 -17.87 1.50
C ILE A 230 3.91 -17.06 1.61
N GLY A 231 3.56 -16.67 2.84
CA GLY A 231 2.38 -15.84 3.13
C GLY A 231 2.44 -14.43 2.53
N GLU A 232 1.26 -13.82 2.35
CA GLU A 232 1.12 -12.57 1.61
C GLU A 232 1.90 -11.41 2.24
N THR A 233 1.93 -11.30 3.58
CA THR A 233 2.70 -10.25 4.27
C THR A 233 4.19 -10.26 3.92
N ILE A 234 4.79 -11.45 3.78
CA ILE A 234 6.20 -11.60 3.38
C ILE A 234 6.37 -11.32 1.88
N LYS A 235 5.40 -11.74 1.06
CA LYS A 235 5.38 -11.48 -0.38
C LYS A 235 5.33 -9.99 -0.70
N GLU A 236 4.50 -9.22 0.00
CA GLU A 236 4.40 -7.77 -0.15
C GLU A 236 5.71 -7.06 0.17
N GLU A 237 6.36 -7.44 1.26
CA GLU A 237 7.68 -6.92 1.64
C GLU A 237 8.73 -7.24 0.57
N CYS A 238 8.70 -8.45 -0.01
CA CYS A 238 9.56 -8.80 -1.13
C CYS A 238 9.28 -7.93 -2.37
N ALA A 239 8.01 -7.72 -2.72
CA ALA A 239 7.62 -6.88 -3.85
C ALA A 239 8.01 -5.40 -3.64
N HIS A 240 7.85 -4.88 -2.42
CA HIS A 240 8.31 -3.55 -2.05
C HIS A 240 9.83 -3.42 -2.24
N LEU A 241 10.60 -4.34 -1.67
CA LEU A 241 12.06 -4.31 -1.78
C LEU A 241 12.55 -4.48 -3.23
N TYR A 242 11.86 -5.27 -4.04
CA TYR A 242 12.18 -5.44 -5.45
C TYR A 242 11.94 -4.15 -6.25
N ARG A 243 10.82 -3.45 -6.00
CA ARG A 243 10.54 -2.14 -6.63
C ARG A 243 11.64 -1.14 -6.28
N GLU A 244 11.98 -1.04 -5.00
CA GLU A 244 13.06 -0.15 -4.54
C GLU A 244 14.41 -0.48 -5.20
N ALA A 245 14.76 -1.76 -5.30
CA ALA A 245 15.98 -2.20 -5.97
C ALA A 245 15.98 -1.86 -7.47
N THR A 246 14.82 -1.91 -8.12
CA THR A 246 14.65 -1.58 -9.54
C THR A 246 14.77 -0.09 -9.78
N ASP A 247 14.14 0.72 -8.94
CA ASP A 247 14.16 2.19 -9.01
C ASP A 247 15.58 2.73 -8.83
N LYS A 248 16.36 2.14 -7.93
CA LYS A 248 17.78 2.45 -7.72
C LYS A 248 18.70 1.84 -8.79
N GLY A 249 18.16 1.07 -9.74
CA GLY A 249 18.91 0.48 -10.85
C GLY A 249 19.76 -0.73 -10.50
N PHE A 250 19.59 -1.33 -9.32
CA PHE A 250 20.43 -2.43 -8.83
C PHE A 250 20.16 -3.78 -9.49
N VAL A 251 19.03 -3.90 -10.20
CA VAL A 251 18.63 -5.10 -10.94
C VAL A 251 19.29 -5.17 -12.32
N LYS A 252 19.81 -4.06 -12.85
CA LYS A 252 20.38 -4.00 -14.20
C LYS A 252 21.59 -4.93 -14.34
N GLY A 253 21.61 -5.73 -15.40
CA GLY A 253 22.69 -6.68 -15.67
C GLY A 253 22.66 -7.95 -14.83
N ARG A 254 21.58 -8.20 -14.08
CA ARG A 254 21.36 -9.43 -13.31
C ARG A 254 20.11 -10.15 -13.81
N SER A 255 20.04 -11.46 -13.59
CA SER A 255 18.81 -12.23 -13.82
C SER A 255 17.75 -11.79 -12.81
N ILE A 256 16.54 -11.58 -13.31
CA ILE A 256 15.37 -11.21 -12.50
C ILE A 256 15.14 -12.27 -11.43
N GLU A 257 15.16 -13.55 -11.80
CA GLU A 257 14.93 -14.68 -10.88
C GLU A 257 16.01 -14.75 -9.79
N SER A 258 17.26 -14.41 -10.11
CA SER A 258 18.36 -14.40 -9.14
C SER A 258 18.20 -13.27 -8.11
N VAL A 259 17.69 -12.11 -8.53
CA VAL A 259 17.42 -10.97 -7.64
C VAL A 259 16.18 -11.24 -6.79
N ILE A 260 15.12 -11.81 -7.37
CA ILE A 260 13.93 -12.26 -6.64
C ILE A 260 14.33 -13.27 -5.56
N GLY A 261 15.07 -14.31 -5.92
CA GLY A 261 15.54 -15.32 -4.96
C GLY A 261 16.41 -14.72 -3.84
N ALA A 262 17.23 -13.73 -4.16
CA ALA A 262 18.03 -13.00 -3.18
C ALA A 262 17.18 -12.19 -2.19
N ILE A 263 16.14 -11.52 -2.69
CA ILE A 263 15.20 -10.74 -1.87
C ILE A 263 14.36 -11.67 -1.00
N ILE A 264 13.81 -12.75 -1.55
CA ILE A 264 13.06 -13.75 -0.78
C ILE A 264 13.94 -14.31 0.34
N PHE A 265 15.19 -14.69 0.03
CA PHE A 265 16.13 -15.19 1.04
C PHE A 265 16.43 -14.18 2.15
N TYR A 266 16.48 -12.88 1.82
CA TYR A 266 16.67 -11.82 2.79
C TYR A 266 15.44 -11.64 3.71
N VAL A 267 14.27 -11.45 3.11
CA VAL A 267 13.04 -11.09 3.83
C VAL A 267 12.56 -12.23 4.72
N THR A 268 12.55 -13.46 4.22
CA THR A 268 12.14 -14.65 4.99
C THR A 268 12.97 -14.82 6.26
N ARG A 269 14.30 -14.65 6.17
CA ARG A 269 15.20 -14.67 7.33
C ARG A 269 14.98 -13.50 8.28
N ASN A 270 14.60 -12.33 7.76
CA ASN A 270 14.31 -11.17 8.60
C ASN A 270 12.98 -11.31 9.37
N LYS A 271 12.04 -12.11 8.85
CA LYS A 271 10.72 -12.36 9.45
C LYS A 271 10.68 -13.60 10.36
N GLY A 272 11.78 -14.33 10.49
CA GLY A 272 11.85 -15.54 11.32
C GLY A 272 11.29 -16.81 10.65
N GLU A 273 11.02 -16.77 9.34
CA GLU A 273 10.53 -17.91 8.57
C GLU A 273 11.53 -18.29 7.47
N PRO A 274 12.75 -18.72 7.81
CA PRO A 274 13.83 -18.87 6.84
C PRO A 274 13.47 -19.87 5.72
N ARG A 275 13.90 -19.55 4.51
CA ARG A 275 13.99 -20.50 3.38
C ARG A 275 15.46 -20.72 3.02
N THR A 276 15.83 -21.93 2.65
CA THR A 276 17.23 -22.23 2.29
C THR A 276 17.53 -21.76 0.87
N LEU A 277 18.82 -21.56 0.56
CA LEU A 277 19.20 -21.19 -0.80
C LEU A 277 18.97 -22.33 -1.78
N GLU A 278 18.98 -23.57 -1.29
CA GLU A 278 18.68 -24.80 -2.01
C GLU A 278 17.23 -24.79 -2.49
N GLU A 279 16.28 -24.55 -1.58
CA GLU A 279 14.86 -24.47 -1.94
C GLU A 279 14.59 -23.36 -2.96
N ILE A 280 15.16 -22.18 -2.73
CA ILE A 280 14.99 -21.04 -3.63
C ILE A 280 15.62 -21.35 -5.00
N ALA A 281 16.79 -21.99 -5.04
CA ALA A 281 17.44 -22.40 -6.28
C ALA A 281 16.56 -23.36 -7.09
N GLU A 282 15.95 -24.34 -6.41
CA GLU A 282 15.04 -25.31 -7.03
C GLU A 282 13.83 -24.61 -7.70
N LYS A 283 13.19 -23.66 -7.00
CA LYS A 283 11.97 -22.99 -7.52
C LYS A 283 12.26 -21.85 -8.51
N SER A 284 13.44 -21.24 -8.43
CA SER A 284 13.87 -20.12 -9.30
C SER A 284 14.47 -20.57 -10.63
N ARG A 285 14.80 -21.86 -10.81
CA ARG A 285 15.56 -22.37 -11.96
C ARG A 285 16.93 -21.69 -12.12
N ARG A 286 17.51 -21.22 -11.01
CA ARG A 286 18.84 -20.59 -10.95
C ARG A 286 19.72 -21.33 -9.96
N SER A 287 21.03 -21.24 -10.15
CA SER A 287 21.96 -21.89 -9.23
C SER A 287 22.02 -21.14 -7.89
N LYS A 288 22.23 -21.88 -6.79
CA LYS A 288 22.55 -21.32 -5.46
C LYS A 288 23.66 -20.27 -5.52
N LYS A 289 24.65 -20.45 -6.40
CA LYS A 289 25.78 -19.54 -6.56
C LYS A 289 25.37 -18.20 -7.17
N GLU A 290 24.46 -18.20 -8.15
CA GLU A 290 23.94 -16.97 -8.76
C GLU A 290 23.05 -16.19 -7.80
N ILE A 291 22.17 -16.88 -7.07
CA ILE A 291 21.32 -16.28 -6.04
C ILE A 291 22.20 -15.69 -4.94
N GLY A 292 23.20 -16.43 -4.44
CA GLY A 292 24.12 -15.95 -3.41
C GLY A 292 24.94 -14.71 -3.83
N ARG A 293 25.34 -14.63 -5.11
CA ARG A 293 25.99 -13.43 -5.68
C ARG A 293 25.04 -12.25 -5.77
N SER A 294 23.78 -12.49 -6.08
CA SER A 294 22.75 -11.46 -6.15
C SER A 294 22.36 -10.99 -4.75
N TYR A 295 22.31 -11.89 -3.76
CA TYR A 295 22.09 -11.55 -2.35
C TYR A 295 23.15 -10.60 -1.79
N LYS A 296 24.44 -10.91 -1.99
CA LYS A 296 25.52 -10.00 -1.58
C LYS A 296 25.42 -8.64 -2.25
N HIS A 297 25.06 -8.62 -3.54
CA HIS A 297 24.87 -7.38 -4.29
C HIS A 297 23.71 -6.55 -3.73
N VAL A 298 22.54 -7.17 -3.56
CA VAL A 298 21.33 -6.57 -2.96
C VAL A 298 21.64 -5.98 -1.58
N LEU A 299 22.32 -6.73 -0.71
CA LEU A 299 22.73 -6.22 0.61
C LEU A 299 23.60 -4.97 0.52
N ASN A 300 24.65 -5.03 -0.30
CA ASN A 300 25.60 -3.93 -0.43
C ASN A 300 24.97 -2.70 -1.09
N SER A 301 24.22 -2.89 -2.18
CA SER A 301 23.62 -1.82 -2.94
C SER A 301 22.50 -1.11 -2.19
N MET A 302 21.69 -1.85 -1.41
CA MET A 302 20.62 -1.27 -0.60
C MET A 302 21.02 -0.93 0.84
N ASN A 303 22.31 -1.07 1.17
CA ASN A 303 22.84 -0.84 2.52
C ASN A 303 22.07 -1.62 3.61
N LEU A 304 21.68 -2.85 3.29
CA LEU A 304 20.96 -3.73 4.19
C LEU A 304 21.95 -4.52 5.05
N LYS A 305 21.63 -4.67 6.33
CA LYS A 305 22.40 -5.54 7.23
C LYS A 305 21.92 -6.98 7.08
N PRO A 306 22.82 -7.98 7.01
CA PRO A 306 22.39 -9.37 6.99
C PRO A 306 21.59 -9.68 8.27
N PRO A 307 20.40 -10.29 8.14
CA PRO A 307 19.55 -10.57 9.30
C PRO A 307 20.23 -11.54 10.24
N LYS A 308 20.09 -11.30 11.55
CA LYS A 308 20.53 -12.25 12.57
C LYS A 308 19.77 -13.55 12.36
N THR A 309 20.49 -14.65 12.25
CA THR A 309 19.91 -15.94 11.90
C THR A 309 19.85 -16.80 13.15
N ASN A 310 18.64 -17.08 13.62
CA ASN A 310 18.43 -17.99 14.74
C ASN A 310 18.46 -19.42 14.23
N ILE A 311 19.06 -20.31 15.01
CA ILE A 311 19.14 -21.74 14.66
C ILE A 311 17.79 -22.40 14.94
N GLU A 312 17.06 -21.88 15.93
CA GLU A 312 15.69 -22.23 16.28
C GLU A 312 14.76 -22.19 15.07
N ASP A 313 14.74 -21.08 14.33
CA ASP A 313 13.87 -20.91 13.18
C ASP A 313 14.14 -21.99 12.10
N TYR A 314 15.39 -22.45 11.96
CA TYR A 314 15.73 -23.56 11.06
C TYR A 314 15.32 -24.92 11.62
N ILE A 315 15.39 -25.12 12.93
CA ILE A 315 14.93 -26.36 13.57
C ILE A 315 13.43 -26.52 13.32
N SER A 316 12.63 -25.51 13.66
CA SER A 316 11.18 -25.54 13.45
C SER A 316 10.82 -25.67 11.97
N PHE A 317 11.53 -24.95 11.10
CA PHE A 317 11.35 -25.07 9.66
C PHE A 317 11.62 -26.50 9.14
N TYR A 318 12.74 -27.11 9.52
CA TYR A 318 13.08 -28.47 9.11
C TYR A 318 12.16 -29.52 9.73
N ALA A 319 11.78 -29.35 10.99
CA ALA A 319 10.83 -30.23 11.68
C ALA A 319 9.49 -30.28 10.92
N ALA A 320 8.94 -29.10 10.62
CA ALA A 320 7.69 -28.98 9.85
C ALA A 320 7.82 -29.60 8.45
N LYS A 321 8.95 -29.38 7.75
CA LYS A 321 9.13 -29.87 6.38
C LYS A 321 9.32 -31.39 6.30
N LEU A 322 9.98 -31.98 7.30
CA LEU A 322 10.27 -33.42 7.36
C LEU A 322 9.17 -34.23 8.06
N GLY A 323 8.16 -33.55 8.64
CA GLY A 323 7.10 -34.20 9.41
C GLY A 323 7.58 -34.82 10.72
N ILE A 324 8.60 -34.21 11.34
CA ILE A 324 9.16 -34.65 12.62
C ILE A 324 8.18 -34.34 13.75
N SER A 325 8.10 -35.22 14.75
CA SER A 325 7.21 -35.05 15.90
C SER A 325 7.58 -33.83 16.76
N ASN A 326 6.57 -33.25 17.42
CA ASN A 326 6.80 -32.18 18.41
C ASN A 326 7.75 -32.64 19.53
N THR A 327 7.73 -33.92 19.90
CA THR A 327 8.65 -34.46 20.92
C THR A 327 10.11 -34.43 20.46
N ALA A 328 10.37 -34.71 19.19
CA ALA A 328 11.72 -34.60 18.63
C ALA A 328 12.15 -33.16 18.39
N GLU A 329 11.23 -32.26 18.04
CA GLU A 329 11.50 -30.83 17.97
C GLU A 329 11.85 -30.24 19.35
N GLU A 330 11.11 -30.59 20.40
CA GLU A 330 11.40 -30.18 21.78
C GLU A 330 12.79 -30.66 22.23
N GLU A 331 13.16 -31.89 21.88
CA GLU A 331 14.47 -32.44 22.20
C GLU A 331 15.59 -31.76 21.39
N ALA A 332 15.34 -31.47 20.11
CA ALA A 332 16.25 -30.66 19.29
C ALA A 332 16.50 -29.29 19.93
N GLN A 333 15.46 -28.65 20.48
CA GLN A 333 15.59 -27.37 21.18
C GLN A 333 16.42 -27.49 22.48
N LYS A 334 16.27 -28.58 23.25
CA LYS A 334 17.12 -28.84 24.42
C LYS A 334 18.59 -29.00 24.04
N ILE A 335 18.87 -29.83 23.02
CA ILE A 335 20.23 -30.03 22.51
C ILE A 335 20.83 -28.71 22.00
N LEU A 336 20.04 -27.88 21.33
CA LEU A 336 20.47 -26.56 20.89
C LEU A 336 20.85 -25.65 22.07
N ASN A 337 20.04 -25.63 23.14
CA ASN A 337 20.30 -24.83 24.33
C ASN A 337 21.61 -25.24 25.02
N GLU A 338 21.87 -26.54 25.14
CA GLU A 338 23.14 -27.06 25.63
C GLU A 338 24.31 -26.68 24.71
N ALA A 339 24.13 -26.85 23.40
CA ALA A 339 25.15 -26.50 22.41
C ALA A 339 25.50 -25.01 22.44
N LYS A 340 24.51 -24.13 22.66
CA LYS A 340 24.72 -22.69 22.86
C LYS A 340 25.45 -22.40 24.16
N LYS A 341 25.02 -23.00 25.29
CA LYS A 341 25.67 -22.85 26.61
C LYS A 341 27.16 -23.20 26.55
N TYR A 342 27.51 -24.23 25.79
CA TYR A 342 28.89 -24.70 25.67
C TYR A 342 29.71 -24.04 24.55
N GLY A 343 29.12 -23.10 23.79
CA GLY A 343 29.78 -22.38 22.70
C GLY A 343 30.05 -23.24 21.46
N ILE A 344 29.34 -24.36 21.29
CA ILE A 344 29.56 -25.31 20.18
C ILE A 344 28.99 -24.77 18.86
N THR A 345 28.03 -23.85 18.91
CA THR A 345 27.38 -23.30 17.70
C THR A 345 28.18 -22.18 17.04
N ALA A 346 29.17 -21.60 17.72
CA ALA A 346 29.93 -20.45 17.25
C ALA A 346 30.81 -20.78 16.02
N GLY A 347 30.80 -19.88 15.02
CA GLY A 347 31.60 -20.02 13.80
C GLY A 347 31.10 -21.05 12.79
N ARG A 348 29.94 -21.69 13.03
CA ARG A 348 29.32 -22.67 12.13
C ARG A 348 28.11 -22.06 11.42
N GLY A 349 27.81 -22.57 10.23
CA GLY A 349 26.62 -22.18 9.47
C GLY A 349 25.34 -22.62 10.20
N PRO A 350 24.35 -21.72 10.44
CA PRO A 350 23.14 -22.02 11.21
C PRO A 350 22.35 -23.23 10.71
N SER A 351 22.13 -23.31 9.40
CA SER A 351 21.41 -24.40 8.73
C SER A 351 22.06 -25.78 8.98
N GLY A 352 23.38 -25.89 8.80
CA GLY A 352 24.10 -27.14 9.03
C GLY A 352 24.11 -27.59 10.49
N VAL A 353 24.11 -26.63 11.43
CA VAL A 353 23.99 -26.92 12.87
C VAL A 353 22.58 -27.41 13.20
N ALA A 354 21.54 -26.75 12.68
CA ALA A 354 20.15 -27.20 12.87
C ALA A 354 19.92 -28.62 12.34
N GLY A 355 20.42 -28.95 11.14
CA GLY A 355 20.30 -30.30 10.60
C GLY A 355 21.00 -31.37 11.44
N ALA A 356 22.17 -31.08 12.00
CA ALA A 356 22.88 -31.99 12.89
C ALA A 356 22.14 -32.20 14.22
N ILE A 357 21.57 -31.13 14.78
CA ILE A 357 20.79 -31.17 16.02
C ILE A 357 19.53 -32.01 15.84
N ILE A 358 18.79 -31.82 14.74
CA ILE A 358 17.63 -32.65 14.40
C ILE A 358 18.03 -34.12 14.29
N SER A 359 19.10 -34.42 13.55
CA SER A 359 19.58 -35.79 13.43
C SER A 359 19.91 -36.42 14.79
N LEU A 360 20.46 -35.64 15.73
CA LEU A 360 20.75 -36.10 17.09
C LEU A 360 19.47 -36.32 17.91
N ALA A 361 18.52 -35.40 17.84
CA ALA A 361 17.26 -35.48 18.57
C ALA A 361 16.45 -36.72 18.17
N CYS A 362 16.31 -36.95 16.85
CA CYS A 362 15.65 -38.14 16.32
C CYS A 362 16.39 -39.44 16.72
N GLU A 363 17.73 -39.43 16.77
CA GLU A 363 18.51 -40.59 17.27
C GLU A 363 18.18 -40.88 18.75
N GLN A 364 18.08 -39.85 19.59
CA GLN A 364 17.81 -40.02 21.02
C GLN A 364 16.40 -40.53 21.30
N ILE A 365 15.40 -40.05 20.56
CA ILE A 365 13.99 -40.45 20.70
C ILE A 365 13.68 -41.74 19.92
N ARG A 366 14.61 -42.21 19.07
CA ARG A 366 14.43 -43.35 18.17
C ARG A 366 13.30 -43.12 17.16
N GLU A 367 13.20 -41.90 16.66
CA GLU A 367 12.27 -41.51 15.62
C GLU A 367 12.94 -41.61 14.24
N GLU A 368 12.27 -42.24 13.28
CA GLU A 368 12.73 -42.29 11.90
C GLU A 368 12.33 -41.03 11.14
N PHE A 369 13.23 -40.53 10.29
CA PHE A 369 12.99 -39.37 9.45
C PHE A 369 13.71 -39.51 8.10
N PRO A 370 13.25 -38.81 7.05
CA PRO A 370 13.85 -38.93 5.72
C PRO A 370 15.21 -38.21 5.66
N LYS A 371 16.30 -38.95 5.94
CA LYS A 371 17.68 -38.43 5.96
C LYS A 371 18.12 -37.77 4.65
N LYS A 372 17.68 -38.31 3.50
CA LYS A 372 18.01 -37.76 2.19
C LYS A 372 17.40 -36.36 2.01
N GLU A 373 16.13 -36.21 2.37
CA GLU A 373 15.42 -34.94 2.29
C GLU A 373 16.02 -33.90 3.25
N LEU A 374 16.43 -34.31 4.45
CA LEU A 374 17.16 -33.43 5.36
C LEU A 374 18.45 -32.89 4.71
N LEU A 375 19.24 -33.76 4.09
CA LEU A 375 20.50 -33.34 3.44
C LEU A 375 20.26 -32.39 2.27
N ASP A 376 19.21 -32.64 1.48
CA ASP A 376 18.81 -31.80 0.36
C ASP A 376 18.33 -30.42 0.85
N LEU A 377 17.53 -30.37 1.93
CA LEU A 377 17.06 -29.12 2.56
C LEU A 377 18.20 -28.31 3.17
N VAL A 378 19.10 -28.97 3.91
CA VAL A 378 20.24 -28.34 4.59
C VAL A 378 21.34 -27.95 3.59
N GLY A 379 21.41 -28.63 2.44
CA GLY A 379 22.41 -28.38 1.40
C GLY A 379 23.82 -28.80 1.79
N ILE A 380 23.95 -29.90 2.55
CA ILE A 380 25.25 -30.44 2.99
C ILE A 380 25.40 -31.92 2.64
N THR A 381 26.64 -32.39 2.59
CA THR A 381 26.94 -33.81 2.36
C THR A 381 26.68 -34.64 3.63
N ILE A 382 26.43 -35.94 3.46
CA ILE A 382 26.35 -36.92 4.56
C ILE A 382 27.57 -36.81 5.48
N SER A 383 28.78 -36.71 4.90
CA SER A 383 30.02 -36.57 5.66
C SER A 383 30.05 -35.31 6.52
N THR A 384 29.51 -34.20 6.02
CA THR A 384 29.41 -32.94 6.77
C THR A 384 28.39 -33.07 7.90
N LEU A 385 27.25 -33.69 7.63
CA LEU A 385 26.22 -33.96 8.65
C LEU A 385 26.80 -34.82 9.78
N HIS A 386 27.44 -35.95 9.46
CA HIS A 386 28.08 -36.82 10.45
C HIS A 386 29.17 -36.10 11.25
N SER A 387 30.05 -35.35 10.57
CA SER A 387 31.08 -34.57 11.26
C SER A 387 30.48 -33.57 12.27
N ARG A 388 29.39 -32.91 11.93
CA ARG A 388 28.70 -31.95 12.82
C ARG A 388 27.95 -32.64 13.94
N HIS A 389 27.27 -33.73 13.62
CA HIS A 389 26.57 -34.59 14.56
C HIS A 389 27.53 -35.11 15.64
N ASP A 390 28.64 -35.73 15.24
CA ASP A 390 29.61 -36.33 16.15
C ASP A 390 30.30 -35.27 17.01
N GLU A 391 30.61 -34.11 16.43
CA GLU A 391 31.19 -32.99 17.16
C GLU A 391 30.25 -32.45 18.25
N ILE A 392 28.95 -32.30 17.95
CA ILE A 392 27.98 -31.82 18.93
C ILE A 392 27.80 -32.88 20.03
N LYS A 393 27.67 -34.15 19.65
CA LYS A 393 27.51 -35.28 20.57
C LYS A 393 28.69 -35.44 21.52
N SER A 394 29.93 -35.35 21.02
CA SER A 394 31.14 -35.51 21.84
C SER A 394 31.31 -34.34 22.81
N LYS A 395 31.18 -33.10 22.33
CA LYS A 395 31.38 -31.90 23.15
C LYS A 395 30.33 -31.72 24.23
N ILE A 396 29.08 -32.10 23.98
CA ILE A 396 28.03 -32.13 25.01
C ILE A 396 28.40 -33.14 26.10
N LYS A 397 28.83 -34.35 25.73
CA LYS A 397 29.27 -35.38 26.69
C LYS A 397 30.51 -34.97 27.50
N GLU A 398 31.48 -34.33 26.86
CA GLU A 398 32.72 -33.88 27.50
C GLU A 398 32.48 -32.78 28.55
N LYS A 399 31.55 -31.86 28.28
CA LYS A 399 31.25 -30.73 29.19
C LYS A 399 30.12 -30.99 30.19
N ALA A 400 29.44 -32.14 30.06
CA ALA A 400 28.49 -32.63 31.05
C ALA A 400 29.15 -33.46 32.17
N LYS A 401 30.41 -33.87 31.98
CA LYS A 401 31.30 -34.37 33.05
C LYS A 401 31.96 -33.20 33.75
#